data_AF-A0A3N5UH18-F1
#
_entry.id   AF-A0A3N5UH18-F1
#
_cell.length_a   1.000
_cell.length_b   1.000
_cell.length_c   1.000
_cell.angle_alpha   90.00
_cell.angle_beta   90.00
_cell.angle_gamma   90.00
#
_symmetry.space_group_name_H-M   'P 1'
#
loop_
_entity.id
_entity.type
_entity.pdbx_description
1 polymer ?
#
loop_
_entity_poly.entity_id
_entity_poly.type
_entity_poly.pdbx_seq_one_letter_code
_entity_poly.pdbx_strand_id
1 'polypeptide(L)'
;MVDDDSFVDDMARELDGAIRMLVERESLLAAAIGAERVRELEEYFAEILDSSAEQVITEFERWLDSCDNEWISVVTRLRHVRIQRATLGRLCMQTNIRHD
;
A
#
# COMPACT_ATOMS: atom_id res chain seq x y z
N MET A 1 -1.18 -13.42 -30.69
CA MET A 1 -2.15 -12.51 -30.06
C MET A 1 -2.16 -12.93 -28.61
N VAL A 2 -1.59 -12.13 -27.71
CA VAL A 2 -1.70 -12.40 -26.27
C VAL A 2 -3.17 -12.19 -25.94
N ASP A 3 -3.76 -13.19 -25.31
CA ASP A 3 -5.16 -13.13 -24.90
C ASP A 3 -5.29 -12.09 -23.78
N ASP A 4 -6.16 -11.10 -23.95
CA ASP A 4 -6.35 -10.01 -22.98
C ASP A 4 -6.75 -10.58 -21.61
N ASP A 5 -7.47 -11.71 -21.60
CA ASP A 5 -7.86 -12.43 -20.39
C ASP A 5 -6.64 -13.04 -19.67
N SER A 6 -5.69 -13.63 -20.43
CA SER A 6 -4.44 -14.15 -19.87
C SER A 6 -3.58 -13.05 -19.26
N PHE A 7 -3.53 -11.88 -19.89
CA PHE A 7 -2.78 -10.73 -19.40
C PHE A 7 -3.37 -10.18 -18.09
N VAL A 8 -4.70 -10.07 -18.01
CA VAL A 8 -5.41 -9.62 -16.81
C VAL A 8 -5.18 -10.59 -15.65
N ASP A 9 -5.27 -11.89 -15.89
CA ASP A 9 -5.04 -12.92 -14.87
C ASP A 9 -3.59 -12.93 -14.36
N ASP A 10 -2.61 -12.75 -15.25
CA ASP A 10 -1.21 -12.65 -14.88
C ASP A 10 -0.96 -11.42 -14.01
N MET A 11 -1.48 -10.26 -14.39
CA MET A 11 -1.38 -9.03 -13.61
C MET A 11 -2.10 -9.14 -12.25
N ALA A 12 -3.26 -9.80 -12.20
CA ALA A 12 -3.95 -10.06 -10.93
C ALA A 12 -3.10 -10.92 -10.00
N ARG A 13 -2.47 -11.98 -10.52
CA ARG A 13 -1.57 -12.87 -9.76
C ARG A 13 -0.33 -12.13 -9.26
N GLU A 14 0.25 -11.24 -10.07
CA GLU A 14 1.39 -10.42 -9.65
C GLU A 14 1.01 -9.45 -8.52
N LEU A 15 -0.12 -8.75 -8.65
CA LEU A 15 -0.63 -7.84 -7.62
C LEU A 15 -0.94 -8.58 -6.31
N ASP A 16 -1.58 -9.76 -6.39
CA ASP A 16 -1.87 -10.60 -5.22
C ASP A 16 -0.58 -11.13 -4.57
N GLY A 17 0.44 -11.45 -5.36
CA GLY A 17 1.80 -11.77 -4.88
C GLY A 17 2.44 -10.60 -4.13
N ALA A 18 2.44 -9.41 -4.71
CA ALA A 18 2.98 -8.20 -4.11
C ALA A 18 2.26 -7.83 -2.80
N ILE A 19 0.92 -7.96 -2.74
CA ILE A 19 0.14 -7.75 -1.53
C ILE A 19 0.61 -8.68 -0.42
N ARG A 20 0.77 -9.99 -0.69
CA ARG A 20 1.22 -10.95 0.32
C ARG A 20 2.60 -10.62 0.87
N MET A 21 3.56 -10.32 -0.01
CA MET A 21 4.92 -9.95 0.40
C MET A 21 4.94 -8.67 1.25
N LEU A 22 4.17 -7.66 0.86
CA LEU A 22 4.12 -6.40 1.59
C LEU A 22 3.45 -6.55 2.96
N VAL A 23 2.39 -7.35 3.08
CA VAL A 23 1.71 -7.65 4.36
C VAL A 23 2.65 -8.40 5.31
N GLU A 24 3.41 -9.37 4.79
CA GLU A 24 4.40 -10.08 5.60
C GLU A 24 5.49 -9.14 6.08
N ARG A 25 6.01 -8.26 5.19
CA ARG A 25 7.04 -7.29 5.56
C ARG A 25 6.53 -6.26 6.58
N GLU A 26 5.32 -5.74 6.39
CA GLU A 26 4.63 -4.85 7.34
C GLU A 26 4.54 -5.51 8.72
N SER A 27 4.12 -6.77 8.78
CA SER A 27 4.00 -7.52 10.02
C SER A 27 5.35 -7.69 10.74
N LEU A 28 6.40 -8.01 9.99
CA LEU A 28 7.76 -8.14 10.54
C LEU A 28 8.31 -6.81 11.06
N LEU A 29 8.09 -5.71 10.33
CA LEU A 29 8.51 -4.37 10.75
C LEU A 29 7.71 -3.90 11.97
N ALA A 30 6.39 -4.10 11.98
CA ALA A 30 5.55 -3.76 13.11
C ALA A 30 5.97 -4.51 14.40
N ALA A 31 6.34 -5.79 14.26
CA ALA A 31 6.86 -6.57 15.37
C ALA A 31 8.23 -6.07 15.87
N ALA A 32 9.10 -5.59 14.97
CA ALA A 32 10.42 -5.08 15.32
C ALA A 32 10.37 -3.67 15.95
N ILE A 33 9.49 -2.81 15.44
CA ILE A 33 9.30 -1.42 15.87
C ILE A 33 8.52 -1.35 17.20
N GLY A 34 7.56 -2.27 17.38
CA GLY A 34 6.70 -2.34 18.56
C GLY A 34 5.39 -1.56 18.41
N ALA A 35 4.35 -2.05 19.07
CA ALA A 35 2.97 -1.60 18.87
C ALA A 35 2.74 -0.11 19.18
N GLU A 36 3.41 0.43 20.20
CA GLU A 36 3.25 1.85 20.55
C GLU A 36 3.80 2.75 19.44
N ARG A 37 4.99 2.43 18.94
CA ARG A 37 5.62 3.21 17.87
C ARG A 37 4.88 3.06 16.55
N VAL A 38 4.35 1.87 16.24
CA VAL A 38 3.46 1.67 15.08
C VAL A 38 2.22 2.56 15.19
N ARG A 39 1.59 2.66 16.36
CA ARG A 39 0.44 3.53 16.58
C ARG A 39 0.76 5.00 16.33
N GLU A 40 1.90 5.49 16.83
CA GLU A 40 2.37 6.85 16.56
C GLU A 40 2.57 7.10 15.05
N LEU A 41 3.15 6.12 14.33
CA LEU A 41 3.35 6.20 12.88
C LEU A 41 2.02 6.19 12.12
N GLU A 42 1.03 5.40 12.55
CA GLU A 42 -0.31 5.37 11.95
C GLU A 42 -1.05 6.70 12.14
N GLU A 43 -1.01 7.26 13.35
CA GLU A 43 -1.59 8.57 13.68
C GLU A 43 -0.95 9.67 12.81
N TYR A 44 0.39 9.70 12.74
CA TYR A 44 1.11 10.63 11.86
C TYR A 44 0.75 10.47 10.39
N PHE A 45 0.71 9.23 9.90
CA PHE A 45 0.40 8.96 8.50
C PHE A 45 -1.02 9.41 8.14
N ALA A 46 -1.98 9.28 9.06
CA ALA A 46 -3.32 9.83 8.89
C ALA A 46 -3.31 11.37 8.87
N GLU A 47 -2.58 12.01 9.79
CA GLU A 47 -2.47 13.47 9.84
C GLU A 47 -1.84 14.07 8.58
N ILE A 48 -0.79 13.48 8.01
CA ILE A 48 -0.20 13.95 6.74
C ILE A 48 -1.21 13.85 5.60
N LEU A 49 -2.01 12.78 5.55
CA LEU A 49 -2.99 12.60 4.49
C LEU A 49 -4.11 13.64 4.56
N ASP A 50 -4.43 14.12 5.77
CA ASP A 50 -5.48 15.10 6.03
C ASP A 50 -4.97 16.55 6.08
N SER A 51 -3.66 16.78 6.27
CA SER A 51 -3.05 18.09 6.50
C SER A 51 -1.99 18.45 5.46
N SER A 52 -2.03 19.68 4.94
CA SER A 52 -0.97 20.24 4.08
C SER A 52 0.12 21.00 4.86
N ALA A 53 0.23 20.79 6.17
CA ALA A 53 1.11 21.57 7.03
C ALA A 53 2.55 21.05 7.00
N GLU A 54 3.38 21.67 6.16
CA GLU A 54 4.81 21.40 5.94
C GLU A 54 5.66 21.39 7.24
N GLN A 55 5.25 22.14 8.27
CA GLN A 55 5.92 22.17 9.58
C GLN A 55 5.75 20.87 10.38
N VAL A 56 4.58 20.23 10.33
CA VAL A 56 4.32 18.96 11.03
C VAL A 56 5.14 17.82 10.41
N ILE A 57 5.28 17.85 9.08
CA ILE A 57 6.07 16.87 8.32
C ILE A 57 7.56 16.97 8.69
N THR A 58 8.11 18.18 8.72
CA THR A 58 9.55 18.40 8.95
C THR A 58 9.99 18.03 10.37
N GLU A 59 9.17 18.32 11.38
CA GLU A 59 9.50 17.96 12.76
C GLU A 59 9.48 16.44 12.96
N PHE A 60 8.51 15.74 12.38
CA PHE A 60 8.37 14.30 12.55
C PHE A 60 9.42 13.50 11.77
N GLU A 61 9.79 13.92 10.55
CA GLU A 61 10.89 13.32 9.77
C GLU A 61 12.22 13.26 10.54
N ARG A 62 12.45 14.19 11.47
CA ARG A 62 13.64 14.20 12.33
C ARG A 62 13.65 13.10 13.40
N TRP A 63 12.48 12.54 13.72
CA TRP A 63 12.32 11.49 14.71
C TRP A 63 12.22 10.10 14.09
N LEU A 64 12.08 9.98 12.76
CA LEU A 64 11.98 8.70 12.08
C LEU A 64 13.35 8.03 12.00
N ASP A 65 13.42 6.79 12.49
CA ASP A 65 14.59 5.94 12.25
C ASP A 65 14.47 5.16 10.93
N SER A 66 15.46 4.32 10.64
CA SER A 66 15.45 3.53 9.41
C SER A 66 14.30 2.52 9.35
N CYS A 67 13.85 1.97 10.48
CA CYS A 67 12.76 1.01 10.53
C CYS A 67 11.42 1.72 10.34
N ASP A 68 11.24 2.89 10.96
CA ASP A 68 10.06 3.73 10.78
C ASP A 68 9.87 4.12 9.31
N ASN A 69 10.94 4.60 8.67
CA ASN A 69 10.94 4.96 7.25
C ASN A 69 10.62 3.77 6.34
N GLU A 70 11.15 2.59 6.67
CA GLU A 70 10.85 1.38 5.91
C GLU A 70 9.39 0.96 6.09
N TRP A 71 8.85 1.02 7.32
CA TRP A 71 7.45 0.70 7.61
C TRP A 71 6.51 1.63 6.84
N ILE A 72 6.74 2.95 6.88
CA ILE A 72 5.97 3.94 6.11
C ILE A 72 6.01 3.61 4.61
N SER A 73 7.19 3.27 4.07
CA SER A 73 7.34 2.90 2.66
C SER A 73 6.53 1.66 2.30
N VAL A 74 6.57 0.63 3.14
CA VAL A 74 5.82 -0.63 2.95
C VAL A 74 4.31 -0.39 2.98
N VAL A 75 3.82 0.34 3.98
CA VAL A 75 2.38 0.67 4.13
C VAL A 75 1.88 1.50 2.94
N THR A 76 2.67 2.48 2.51
CA THR A 76 2.35 3.31 1.32
C THR A 76 2.24 2.46 0.07
N ARG A 77 3.21 1.57 -0.17
CA ARG A 77 3.21 0.66 -1.31
C ARG A 77 2.05 -0.33 -1.24
N LEU A 78 1.76 -0.89 -0.07
CA LEU A 78 0.64 -1.80 0.14
C LEU A 78 -0.69 -1.13 -0.22
N ARG A 79 -0.89 0.13 0.19
CA ARG A 79 -2.06 0.92 -0.18
C ARG A 79 -2.17 1.09 -1.69
N HIS A 80 -1.08 1.45 -2.38
CA HIS A 80 -1.08 1.60 -3.84
C HIS A 80 -1.40 0.31 -4.58
N VAL A 81 -0.78 -0.81 -4.20
CA VAL A 81 -1.03 -2.11 -4.85
C VAL A 81 -2.47 -2.56 -4.63
N ARG A 82 -3.04 -2.34 -3.44
CA ARG A 82 -4.47 -2.61 -3.17
C ARG A 82 -5.39 -1.77 -4.06
N ILE A 83 -5.08 -0.48 -4.25
CA ILE A 83 -5.84 0.41 -5.15
C ILE A 83 -5.75 -0.07 -6.60
N GLN A 84 -4.56 -0.46 -7.07
CA GLN A 84 -4.36 -1.01 -8.41
C GLN A 84 -5.17 -2.30 -8.60
N ARG A 85 -5.11 -3.22 -7.64
CA ARG A 85 -5.87 -4.48 -7.68
C ARG A 85 -7.38 -4.27 -7.70
N ALA A 86 -7.89 -3.34 -6.88
CA ALA A 86 -9.30 -2.96 -6.89
C ALA A 86 -9.71 -2.30 -8.21
N THR A 87 -8.83 -1.49 -8.80
CA THR A 87 -9.06 -0.84 -10.10
C THR A 87 -9.12 -1.87 -11.21
N LEU A 88 -8.18 -2.82 -11.24
CA LEU A 88 -8.19 -3.94 -12.18
C LEU A 88 -9.49 -4.73 -12.08
N GLY A 89 -9.92 -5.09 -10.86
CA GLY A 89 -11.19 -5.80 -10.65
C GLY A 89 -12.40 -5.03 -11.18
N ARG A 90 -12.48 -3.71 -10.96
CA ARG A 90 -13.55 -2.87 -11.50
C ARG A 90 -13.54 -2.82 -13.02
N LEU A 91 -12.37 -2.71 -13.65
CA LEU A 91 -12.23 -2.68 -15.11
C LEU A 91 -12.73 -3.99 -15.73
N CYS A 92 -12.34 -5.14 -15.15
CA CYS A 92 -12.79 -6.46 -15.63
C CYS A 92 -14.31 -6.64 -15.55
N MET A 93 -14.93 -6.14 -14.47
CA MET A 93 -16.39 -6.16 -14.34
C MET A 93 -17.07 -5.28 -15.39
N GLN A 94 -16.51 -4.11 -15.69
CA GLN A 94 -17.05 -3.18 -16.68
C GLN A 94 -16.93 -3.69 -18.12
N THR A 95 -15.84 -4.38 -18.45
CA THR A 95 -15.66 -5.01 -19.76
C THR A 95 -16.63 -6.18 -19.95
N ASN A 96 -16.82 -7.02 -18.93
CA ASN A 96 -17.76 -8.13 -19.00
C ASN A 96 -19.21 -7.66 -19.17
N ILE A 97 -19.63 -6.56 -18.52
CA ILE A 97 -20.98 -5.99 -18.68
C ILE A 97 -21.24 -5.41 -20.09
N ARG A 98 -20.21 -5.01 -20.85
CA ARG A 98 -20.38 -4.43 -22.19
C ARG A 98 -20.40 -5.48 -23.31
N HIS A 99 -20.09 -6.73 -22.99
CA HIS A 99 -20.06 -7.85 -23.95
C HIS A 99 -21.29 -8.78 -23.85
N ASP A 100 -22.20 -8.54 -22.89
CA ASP A 100 -23.54 -9.13 -22.79
C ASP A 100 -24.61 -8.25 -23.46
#